data_AF-A0A958EAI0-F1
#
_entry.id   AF-A0A958EAI0-F1
#
_cell.length_a   1.000
_cell.length_b   1.000
_cell.length_c   1.000
_cell.angle_alpha   90.00
_cell.angle_beta   90.00
_cell.angle_gamma   90.00
#
_symmetry.space_group_name_H-M   'P 1'
#
loop_
_entity.id
_entity.type
_entity.pdbx_description
1 polymer ?
#
loop_
_entity_poly.entity_id
_entity_poly.type
_entity_poly.pdbx_seq_one_letter_code
_entity_poly.pdbx_strand_id
1 'polypeptide(L)'
;MGLGVEKFCLHQDVSHLEAIMIRNAGSKDALREIGLQMEKGEIQTFTDNNSPEKYFIVEQIQTKDCLYLKSDESMMLKVNNKIQKFIPFVMIQPKNLTAEYGLLLASELSKGALSNVNQSISSHDIVEYSKDDKATIIYVVCPPDRNELCTLTIKHRGQWYKENGKVFEMKVLARSRRERGDQNKSQRLRKDGDTPQGIYHLWGTLYTQDFKFGAQPRIDIDGMQPPLAFKHVHSANLLRIIPKEAFIDYWLHEFSLAFALGRYLLRIHDNSVDPQFPDTYTTPQTQQIFRASAGCINTGNQMKKLLQILQSFDVVSKKQTSTKNFYGRLDSPNLQNSFLVVIDQS
;
A
#
# COMPACT_ATOMS: atom_id res chain seq x y z
N MET A 1 -8.36 7.16 -18.40
CA MET A 1 -8.05 8.33 -17.56
C MET A 1 -6.83 7.94 -16.74
N GLY A 2 -5.74 8.71 -16.80
CA GLY A 2 -4.48 8.36 -16.12
C GLY A 2 -4.64 8.29 -14.61
N LEU A 3 -3.69 7.62 -13.94
CA LEU A 3 -3.64 7.30 -12.50
C LEU A 3 -3.59 8.51 -11.54
N GLY A 4 -3.85 9.72 -12.04
CA GLY A 4 -3.77 10.97 -11.29
C GLY A 4 -2.35 11.35 -10.84
N VAL A 5 -1.32 10.63 -11.30
CA VAL A 5 0.07 10.89 -10.92
C VAL A 5 0.66 11.98 -11.80
N GLU A 6 1.24 12.98 -11.15
CA GLU A 6 1.87 14.12 -11.76
C GLU A 6 3.35 14.18 -11.40
N LYS A 7 4.17 14.57 -12.37
CA LYS A 7 5.57 14.92 -12.19
C LYS A 7 5.65 16.43 -12.00
N PHE A 8 6.10 16.83 -10.83
CA PHE A 8 6.39 18.20 -10.43
C PHE A 8 7.88 18.49 -10.56
N CYS A 9 8.25 19.45 -11.39
CA CYS A 9 9.63 19.93 -11.51
C CYS A 9 9.68 21.45 -11.27
N LEU A 10 10.71 21.93 -10.58
CA LEU A 10 10.87 23.35 -10.27
C LEU A 10 11.08 24.19 -11.53
N HIS A 11 10.62 25.44 -11.50
CA HIS A 11 10.93 26.41 -12.55
C HIS A 11 12.43 26.74 -12.54
N GLN A 12 12.98 27.10 -13.69
CA GLN A 12 14.42 27.31 -13.88
C GLN A 12 15.00 28.44 -13.02
N ASP A 13 14.17 29.41 -12.64
CA ASP A 13 14.48 30.56 -11.79
C ASP A 13 14.41 30.23 -10.28
N VAL A 14 13.87 29.07 -9.91
CA VAL A 14 13.79 28.61 -8.52
C VAL A 14 14.99 27.71 -8.20
N SER A 15 15.86 28.19 -7.32
CA SER A 15 17.09 27.47 -6.94
C SER A 15 16.84 26.24 -6.06
N HIS A 16 15.81 26.29 -5.21
CA HIS A 16 15.48 25.19 -4.31
C HIS A 16 14.02 25.26 -3.84
N LEU A 17 13.58 24.14 -3.29
CA LEU A 17 12.26 23.91 -2.71
C LEU A 17 12.41 23.37 -1.31
N GLU A 18 11.67 23.92 -0.35
CA GLU A 18 11.61 23.35 1.00
C GLU A 18 10.57 22.22 1.04
N ALA A 19 11.01 21.03 1.47
CA ALA A 19 10.15 19.87 1.63
C ALA A 19 10.49 19.12 2.91
N ILE A 20 9.52 18.34 3.41
CA ILE A 20 9.73 17.49 4.58
C ILE A 20 10.03 16.08 4.08
N MET A 21 11.25 15.63 4.27
CA MET A 21 11.70 14.27 3.98
C MET A 21 11.42 13.35 5.16
N ILE A 22 10.97 12.13 4.87
CA ILE A 22 10.72 11.11 5.89
C ILE A 22 11.95 10.22 6.00
N ARG A 23 12.56 10.20 7.18
CA ARG A 23 13.77 9.43 7.51
C ARG A 23 13.47 8.36 8.54
N ASN A 24 14.34 7.35 8.60
CA ASN A 24 14.33 6.29 9.63
C ASN A 24 13.05 5.44 9.77
N ALA A 25 12.09 5.49 8.84
CA ALA A 25 10.88 4.66 8.88
C ALA A 25 11.12 3.13 8.72
N GLY A 26 12.37 2.67 8.71
CA GLY A 26 12.73 1.27 8.51
C GLY A 26 12.72 0.39 9.76
N SER A 27 12.46 0.93 10.96
CA SER A 27 12.31 0.15 12.21
C SER A 27 10.87 0.18 12.72
N LYS A 28 10.47 -0.86 13.46
CA LYS A 28 9.10 -0.97 14.01
C LYS A 28 8.75 0.18 14.97
N ASP A 29 9.72 0.61 15.79
CA ASP A 29 9.50 1.67 16.77
C ASP A 29 9.39 3.03 16.09
N ALA A 30 10.25 3.31 15.11
CA ALA A 30 10.17 4.52 14.29
C ALA A 30 8.82 4.59 13.56
N LEU A 31 8.43 3.50 12.92
CA LEU A 31 7.18 3.40 12.18
C LEU A 31 5.95 3.62 13.07
N ARG A 32 5.98 3.10 14.30
CA ARG A 32 4.93 3.32 15.29
C ARG A 32 4.84 4.79 15.70
N GLU A 33 5.96 5.44 15.94
CA GLU A 33 6.00 6.85 16.34
C GLU A 33 5.52 7.77 15.21
N ILE A 34 6.00 7.55 13.99
CA ILE A 34 5.48 8.21 12.78
C ILE A 34 3.97 8.00 12.67
N GLY A 35 3.50 6.76 12.80
CA GLY A 35 2.08 6.43 12.73
C GLY A 35 1.25 7.19 13.76
N LEU A 36 1.73 7.32 15.01
CA LEU A 36 1.05 8.08 16.06
C LEU A 36 0.97 9.58 15.75
N GLN A 37 2.02 10.18 15.19
CA GLN A 37 2.02 11.58 14.79
C GLN A 37 1.05 11.82 13.62
N MET A 38 1.10 10.96 12.60
CA MET A 38 0.22 11.04 11.43
C MET A 38 -1.25 10.77 11.78
N GLU A 39 -1.53 9.87 12.72
CA GLU A 39 -2.89 9.65 13.26
C GLU A 39 -3.45 10.90 13.94
N LYS A 40 -2.63 11.62 14.70
CA LYS A 40 -3.02 12.89 15.33
C LYS A 40 -3.10 14.05 14.34
N GLY A 41 -2.48 13.91 13.16
CA GLY A 41 -2.33 15.02 12.22
C GLY A 41 -1.36 16.08 12.69
N GLU A 42 -0.47 15.76 13.63
CA GLU A 42 0.50 16.67 14.21
C GLU A 42 1.89 16.06 14.05
N ILE A 43 2.77 16.73 13.29
CA ILE A 43 4.15 16.28 13.09
C ILE A 43 5.14 17.34 13.59
N GLN A 44 6.24 16.87 14.17
CA GLN A 44 7.36 17.73 14.54
C GLN A 44 8.47 17.58 13.50
N THR A 45 8.94 18.69 12.93
CA THR A 45 10.04 18.66 11.97
C THR A 45 11.33 19.16 12.56
N PHE A 46 12.43 18.73 11.96
CA PHE A 46 13.78 19.07 12.36
C PHE A 46 14.61 19.49 11.16
N THR A 47 15.66 20.27 11.38
CA THR A 47 16.58 20.74 10.33
C THR A 47 17.93 20.02 10.36
N ASP A 48 18.19 19.19 11.37
CA ASP A 48 19.41 18.38 11.46
C ASP A 48 19.10 16.88 11.36
N ASN A 49 20.04 16.13 10.78
CA ASN A 49 19.96 14.69 10.56
C ASN A 49 20.66 13.86 11.65
N ASN A 50 21.11 14.48 12.74
CA ASN A 50 22.07 13.86 13.66
C ASN A 50 21.41 13.07 14.82
N SER A 51 20.08 12.96 14.86
CA SER A 51 19.38 12.18 15.90
C SER A 51 18.51 11.08 15.30
N PRO A 52 18.58 9.84 15.84
CA PRO A 52 17.78 8.71 15.37
C PRO A 52 16.27 8.88 15.61
N GLU A 53 15.86 9.82 16.47
CA GLU A 53 14.46 10.08 16.83
C GLU A 53 13.77 11.11 15.92
N LYS A 54 14.49 11.63 14.91
CA LYS A 54 13.98 12.65 13.98
C LYS A 54 13.51 12.01 12.68
N TYR A 55 12.20 11.89 12.53
CA TYR A 55 11.58 11.21 11.38
C TYR A 55 11.20 12.17 10.24
N PHE A 56 10.84 13.41 10.56
CA PHE A 56 10.43 14.42 9.57
C PHE A 56 11.49 15.51 9.50
N ILE A 57 12.25 15.54 8.42
CA ILE A 57 13.41 16.43 8.24
C ILE A 57 13.10 17.45 7.16
N VAL A 58 13.29 18.73 7.45
CA VAL A 58 13.18 19.79 6.45
C VAL A 58 14.46 19.78 5.61
N GLU A 59 14.31 19.57 4.30
CA GLU A 59 15.41 19.56 3.34
C GLU A 59 15.12 20.48 2.16
N GLN A 60 16.20 20.95 1.52
CA GLN A 60 16.12 21.76 0.30
C GLN A 60 16.31 20.86 -0.93
N ILE A 61 15.23 20.65 -1.68
CA ILE A 61 15.22 19.91 -2.94
C ILE A 61 15.71 20.83 -4.06
N GLN A 62 16.65 20.35 -4.88
CA GLN A 62 17.32 21.13 -5.92
C GLN A 62 16.51 21.15 -7.22
N THR A 63 16.73 22.15 -8.08
CA THR A 63 16.01 22.36 -9.36
C THR A 63 16.07 21.17 -10.34
N LYS A 64 17.07 20.30 -10.21
CA LYS A 64 17.25 19.13 -11.10
C LYS A 64 16.41 17.92 -10.70
N ASP A 65 15.88 17.93 -9.49
CA ASP A 65 15.08 16.83 -8.96
C ASP A 65 13.60 17.10 -9.25
N CYS A 66 12.88 16.04 -9.64
CA CYS A 66 11.44 16.11 -9.84
C CYS A 66 10.74 15.18 -8.85
N LEU A 67 9.58 15.63 -8.38
CA LEU A 67 8.73 14.91 -7.44
C LEU A 67 7.60 14.25 -8.22
N TYR A 68 7.23 13.04 -7.82
CA TYR A 68 6.04 12.34 -8.31
C TYR A 68 5.00 12.37 -7.19
N LEU A 69 3.82 12.90 -7.49
CA LEU A 69 2.76 13.12 -6.50
C LEU A 69 1.38 12.99 -7.12
N LYS A 70 0.36 12.87 -6.27
CA LYS A 70 -1.05 13.01 -6.64
C LYS A 70 -1.56 14.28 -5.95
N SER A 71 -1.67 15.40 -6.66
CA SER A 71 -1.96 16.70 -6.04
C SER A 71 -3.31 16.76 -5.33
N ASP A 72 -4.21 15.84 -5.70
CA ASP A 72 -5.55 15.68 -5.17
C ASP A 72 -5.63 14.75 -3.93
N GLU A 73 -4.49 14.21 -3.47
CA GLU A 73 -4.33 13.40 -2.24
C GLU A 73 -3.69 14.20 -1.07
N SER A 74 -3.93 15.51 -1.05
CA SER A 74 -3.45 16.40 0.00
C SER A 74 -4.04 16.11 1.39
N MET A 75 -3.28 16.42 2.44
CA MET A 75 -3.66 16.28 3.85
C MET A 75 -3.43 17.59 4.61
N MET A 76 -4.31 17.91 5.57
CA MET A 76 -4.10 19.01 6.51
C MET A 76 -3.29 18.49 7.70
N LEU A 77 -2.13 19.08 7.99
CA LEU A 77 -1.29 18.69 9.12
C LEU A 77 -0.91 19.93 9.94
N LYS A 78 -0.80 19.77 11.25
CA LYS A 78 -0.18 20.76 12.13
C LYS A 78 1.31 20.45 12.22
N VAL A 79 2.12 21.31 11.61
CA VAL A 79 3.58 21.19 11.56
C VAL A 79 4.18 22.32 12.37
N ASN A 80 4.94 22.01 13.42
CA ASN A 80 5.54 23.03 14.31
C ASN A 80 4.51 24.10 14.75
N ASN A 81 3.32 23.66 15.17
CA ASN A 81 2.17 24.49 15.59
C ASN A 81 1.45 25.28 14.48
N LYS A 82 1.77 25.06 13.19
CA LYS A 82 1.06 25.69 12.07
C LYS A 82 0.25 24.65 11.30
N ILE A 83 -1.04 24.89 11.15
CA ILE A 83 -1.92 24.04 10.33
C ILE A 83 -1.72 24.43 8.87
N GLN A 84 -1.24 23.50 8.06
CA GLN A 84 -0.96 23.70 6.65
C GLN A 84 -1.37 22.46 5.83
N LYS A 85 -1.49 22.65 4.52
CA LYS A 85 -1.89 21.60 3.58
C LYS A 85 -0.63 21.00 2.94
N PHE A 86 -0.42 19.70 3.08
CA PHE A 86 0.71 18.97 2.53
C PHE A 86 0.26 17.93 1.50
N ILE A 87 1.15 17.60 0.58
CA ILE A 87 0.95 16.62 -0.49
C ILE A 87 2.08 15.60 -0.38
N PRO A 88 1.76 14.31 -0.15
CA PRO A 88 2.76 13.24 -0.20
C PRO A 88 3.42 13.16 -1.57
N PHE A 89 4.72 12.91 -1.59
CA PHE A 89 5.46 12.72 -2.83
C PHE A 89 6.51 11.61 -2.73
N VAL A 90 6.91 11.13 -3.89
CA VAL A 90 8.06 10.25 -4.09
C VAL A 90 9.08 11.00 -4.97
N MET A 91 10.34 11.03 -4.57
CA MET A 91 11.45 11.43 -5.43
C MET A 91 12.17 10.18 -5.90
N ILE A 92 12.06 9.88 -7.20
CA ILE A 92 12.68 8.68 -7.80
C ILE A 92 13.95 9.13 -8.53
N GLN A 93 15.09 8.54 -8.20
CA GLN A 93 16.37 8.79 -8.85
C GLN A 93 16.62 7.69 -9.91
N PRO A 94 16.44 7.94 -11.21
CA PRO A 94 16.45 6.88 -12.22
C PRO A 94 17.84 6.25 -12.44
N LYS A 95 18.92 6.98 -12.15
CA LYS A 95 20.30 6.52 -12.39
C LYS A 95 20.72 5.37 -11.46
N ASN A 96 20.31 5.45 -10.19
CA ASN A 96 20.65 4.49 -9.13
C ASN A 96 19.42 3.69 -8.65
N LEU A 97 18.22 3.98 -9.18
CA LEU A 97 16.97 3.27 -8.88
C LEU A 97 16.63 3.32 -7.38
N THR A 98 16.92 4.46 -6.75
CA THR A 98 16.53 4.76 -5.37
C THR A 98 15.32 5.67 -5.36
N ALA A 99 14.57 5.62 -4.25
CA ALA A 99 13.45 6.50 -4.01
C ALA A 99 13.53 7.08 -2.61
N GLU A 100 13.10 8.33 -2.48
CA GLU A 100 12.90 9.00 -1.22
C GLU A 100 11.46 9.48 -1.11
N TYR A 101 10.97 9.58 0.13
CA TYR A 101 9.56 9.81 0.42
C TYR A 101 9.42 11.06 1.29
N GLY A 102 8.40 11.87 1.03
CA GLY A 102 8.22 13.12 1.75
C GLY A 102 6.85 13.75 1.64
N LEU A 103 6.74 14.93 2.23
CA LEU A 103 5.58 15.80 2.23
C LEU A 103 5.97 17.17 1.68
N LEU A 104 5.28 17.59 0.62
CA LEU A 104 5.43 18.89 -0.01
C LEU A 104 4.35 19.82 0.51
N LEU A 105 4.71 21.04 0.93
CA LEU A 105 3.71 22.05 1.27
C LEU A 105 2.95 22.47 -0.01
N ALA A 106 1.62 22.42 0.01
CA ALA A 106 0.81 22.62 -1.19
C ALA A 106 1.01 24.00 -1.86
N SER A 107 1.35 25.04 -1.09
CA SER A 107 1.65 26.38 -1.65
C SER A 107 2.91 26.39 -2.52
N GLU A 108 3.82 25.43 -2.32
CA GLU A 108 5.05 25.32 -3.08
C GLU A 108 4.83 24.79 -4.50
N LEU A 109 3.66 24.22 -4.82
CA LEU A 109 3.32 23.83 -6.19
C LEU A 109 3.39 25.01 -7.17
N SER A 110 3.22 26.25 -6.68
CA SER A 110 3.34 27.45 -7.51
C SER A 110 4.77 27.71 -8.02
N LYS A 111 5.78 27.05 -7.45
CA LYS A 111 7.20 27.22 -7.80
C LYS A 111 7.68 26.28 -8.91
N GLY A 112 6.79 25.50 -9.50
CA GLY A 112 7.14 24.54 -10.54
C GLY A 112 5.98 24.20 -11.46
N ALA A 113 6.25 23.30 -12.39
CA ALA A 113 5.28 22.81 -13.35
C ALA A 113 4.86 21.37 -13.04
N LEU A 114 3.55 21.11 -13.13
CA LEU A 114 2.97 19.77 -13.08
C LEU A 114 2.80 19.23 -14.50
N SER A 115 3.12 17.96 -14.69
CA SER A 115 2.92 17.25 -15.95
C SER A 115 2.40 15.84 -15.66
N ASN A 116 1.43 15.38 -16.45
CA ASN A 116 0.90 14.02 -16.31
C ASN A 116 1.98 12.99 -16.61
N VAL A 117 2.05 11.94 -15.79
CA VAL A 117 2.99 10.83 -15.96
C VAL A 117 2.23 9.61 -16.43
N ASN A 118 2.68 9.05 -17.56
CA ASN A 118 2.28 7.71 -17.96
C ASN A 118 3.20 6.69 -17.29
N GLN A 119 2.67 5.53 -16.92
CA GLN A 119 3.51 4.41 -16.49
C GLN A 119 4.46 4.01 -17.61
N SER A 120 5.68 3.65 -17.25
CA SER A 120 6.70 3.15 -18.17
C SER A 120 6.33 1.76 -18.71
N ILE A 121 5.54 1.01 -17.94
CA ILE A 121 5.04 -0.31 -18.31
C ILE A 121 3.53 -0.46 -18.05
N SER A 122 2.83 -1.23 -18.89
CA SER A 122 1.41 -1.50 -18.71
C SER A 122 1.15 -2.44 -17.53
N SER A 123 -0.04 -2.32 -16.92
CA SER A 123 -0.47 -3.27 -15.88
C SER A 123 -0.53 -4.72 -16.40
N HIS A 124 -0.83 -4.92 -17.69
CA HIS A 124 -0.85 -6.24 -18.32
C HIS A 124 0.55 -6.88 -18.32
N ASP A 125 1.57 -6.14 -18.75
CA ASP A 125 2.93 -6.67 -18.82
C ASP A 125 3.47 -7.03 -17.43
N ILE A 126 3.14 -6.23 -16.40
CA ILE A 126 3.47 -6.53 -15.00
C ILE A 126 2.86 -7.87 -14.55
N VAL A 127 1.58 -8.08 -14.86
CA VAL A 127 0.82 -9.27 -14.47
C VAL A 127 1.35 -10.53 -15.18
N GLU A 128 1.75 -10.40 -16.44
CA GLU A 128 2.30 -11.51 -17.22
C GLU A 128 3.78 -11.80 -16.96
N TYR A 129 4.54 -10.83 -16.43
CA TYR A 129 6.00 -10.89 -16.33
C TYR A 129 6.55 -12.08 -15.54
N SER A 130 6.09 -12.30 -14.30
CA SER A 130 6.78 -13.24 -13.40
C SER A 130 6.71 -14.68 -13.91
N LYS A 131 7.87 -15.33 -14.04
CA LYS A 131 8.02 -16.75 -14.38
C LYS A 131 8.70 -17.55 -13.26
N ASP A 132 8.66 -17.01 -12.06
CA ASP A 132 9.34 -17.57 -10.89
C ASP A 132 8.76 -18.92 -10.50
N ASP A 133 9.59 -19.96 -10.55
CA ASP A 133 9.24 -21.36 -10.30
C ASP A 133 9.03 -21.69 -8.81
N LYS A 134 9.29 -20.73 -7.92
CA LYS A 134 9.13 -20.88 -6.46
C LYS A 134 8.12 -19.91 -5.87
N ALA A 135 7.74 -18.87 -6.60
CA ALA A 135 6.85 -17.85 -6.05
C ALA A 135 5.36 -18.23 -6.16
N THR A 136 4.59 -17.74 -5.19
CA THR A 136 3.14 -17.59 -5.31
C THR A 136 2.82 -16.11 -5.30
N ILE A 137 2.17 -15.62 -6.35
CA ILE A 137 1.83 -14.21 -6.49
C ILE A 137 0.31 -14.09 -6.62
N ILE A 138 -0.28 -13.36 -5.70
CA ILE A 138 -1.68 -12.94 -5.74
C ILE A 138 -1.70 -11.58 -6.44
N TYR A 139 -2.30 -11.49 -7.61
CA TYR A 139 -2.50 -10.22 -8.30
C TYR A 139 -3.89 -9.70 -7.96
N VAL A 140 -3.99 -8.45 -7.52
CA VAL A 140 -5.25 -7.71 -7.38
C VAL A 140 -5.19 -6.54 -8.35
N VAL A 141 -5.91 -6.68 -9.45
CA VAL A 141 -5.98 -5.70 -10.53
C VAL A 141 -7.27 -4.90 -10.38
N CYS A 142 -7.15 -3.61 -10.12
CA CYS A 142 -8.28 -2.72 -9.88
C CYS A 142 -8.62 -1.89 -11.12
N PRO A 143 -9.92 -1.69 -11.42
CA PRO A 143 -10.32 -0.74 -12.45
C PRO A 143 -9.93 0.70 -12.04
N PRO A 144 -9.82 1.65 -12.99
CA PRO A 144 -9.46 3.03 -12.68
C PRO A 144 -10.41 3.69 -11.66
N ASP A 145 -11.70 3.35 -11.70
CA ASP A 145 -12.63 3.68 -10.62
C ASP A 145 -12.59 2.58 -9.55
N ARG A 146 -11.82 2.82 -8.49
CA ARG A 146 -11.72 1.91 -7.35
C ARG A 146 -13.03 1.71 -6.57
N ASN A 147 -14.12 2.41 -6.90
CA ASN A 147 -15.45 2.07 -6.37
C ASN A 147 -16.00 0.76 -6.93
N GLU A 148 -15.51 0.33 -8.09
CA GLU A 148 -15.82 -0.96 -8.68
C GLU A 148 -14.97 -2.09 -8.08
N LEU A 149 -15.40 -3.34 -8.29
CA LEU A 149 -14.71 -4.52 -7.79
C LEU A 149 -13.40 -4.76 -8.56
N CYS A 150 -12.31 -4.94 -7.82
CA CYS A 150 -11.04 -5.42 -8.37
C CYS A 150 -11.12 -6.93 -8.66
N THR A 151 -10.24 -7.41 -9.52
CA THR A 151 -10.11 -8.83 -9.85
C THR A 151 -8.85 -9.39 -9.21
N LEU A 152 -9.02 -10.44 -8.40
CA LEU A 152 -7.94 -11.22 -7.83
C LEU A 152 -7.68 -12.45 -8.70
N THR A 153 -6.44 -12.62 -9.15
CA THR A 153 -5.94 -13.84 -9.80
C THR A 153 -4.69 -14.34 -9.08
N ILE A 154 -4.32 -15.60 -9.31
CA ILE A 154 -3.18 -16.21 -8.61
C ILE A 154 -2.26 -16.91 -9.61
N LYS A 155 -0.97 -16.61 -9.52
CA LYS A 155 0.10 -17.29 -10.24
C LYS A 155 0.93 -18.08 -9.23
N HIS A 156 1.08 -19.38 -9.45
CA HIS A 156 1.90 -20.25 -8.60
C HIS A 156 2.96 -20.92 -9.48
N ARG A 157 4.24 -20.78 -9.10
CA ARG A 157 5.39 -21.32 -9.84
C ARG A 157 5.37 -20.93 -11.32
N GLY A 158 5.10 -19.65 -11.58
CA GLY A 158 5.02 -19.08 -12.93
C GLY A 158 3.76 -19.48 -13.74
N GLN A 159 2.83 -20.25 -13.18
CA GLN A 159 1.62 -20.69 -13.88
C GLN A 159 0.35 -20.09 -13.27
N TRP A 160 -0.59 -19.69 -14.13
CA TRP A 160 -1.91 -19.27 -13.70
C TRP A 160 -2.66 -20.42 -13.00
N TYR A 161 -3.16 -20.17 -11.80
CA TYR A 161 -4.08 -21.09 -11.15
C TYR A 161 -5.36 -21.18 -11.98
N LYS A 162 -5.76 -22.40 -12.32
CA LYS A 162 -6.96 -22.66 -13.10
C LYS A 162 -7.99 -23.44 -12.29
N GLU A 163 -9.24 -23.02 -12.39
CA GLU A 163 -10.40 -23.72 -11.85
C GLU A 163 -11.35 -24.03 -13.01
N ASN A 164 -11.76 -25.30 -13.15
CA ASN A 164 -12.61 -25.76 -14.25
C ASN A 164 -12.05 -25.39 -15.65
N GLY A 165 -10.73 -25.47 -15.82
CA GLY A 165 -10.03 -25.20 -17.08
C GLY A 165 -9.84 -23.72 -17.42
N LYS A 166 -10.40 -22.78 -16.64
CA LYS A 166 -10.25 -21.33 -16.82
C LYS A 166 -9.34 -20.74 -15.74
N VAL A 167 -8.71 -19.60 -16.04
CA VAL A 167 -7.95 -18.85 -15.02
C VAL A 167 -8.91 -18.50 -13.87
N PHE A 168 -8.46 -18.77 -12.65
CA PHE A 168 -9.22 -18.45 -11.46
C PHE A 168 -9.31 -16.94 -11.28
N GLU A 169 -10.53 -16.44 -11.10
CA GLU A 169 -10.81 -15.05 -10.79
C GLU A 169 -11.71 -14.96 -9.55
N MET A 170 -11.34 -14.07 -8.63
CA MET A 170 -12.15 -13.72 -7.46
C MET A 170 -12.39 -12.21 -7.48
N LYS A 171 -13.64 -11.77 -7.33
CA LYS A 171 -13.94 -10.34 -7.18
C LYS A 171 -13.70 -9.90 -5.74
N VAL A 172 -12.92 -8.84 -5.57
CA VAL A 172 -12.50 -8.32 -4.27
C VAL A 172 -12.63 -6.80 -4.23
N LEU A 173 -12.62 -6.24 -3.03
CA LEU A 173 -12.51 -4.81 -2.81
C LEU A 173 -11.12 -4.47 -2.32
N ALA A 174 -10.43 -3.54 -2.97
CA ALA A 174 -9.15 -3.02 -2.50
C ALA A 174 -9.32 -1.92 -1.44
N ARG A 175 -10.26 -2.12 -0.51
CA ARG A 175 -10.44 -1.28 0.69
C ARG A 175 -11.18 -2.02 1.80
N SER A 176 -11.16 -1.43 2.98
CA SER A 176 -11.76 -2.03 4.18
C SER A 176 -13.29 -1.91 4.25
N ARG A 177 -13.93 -1.01 3.47
CA ARG A 177 -15.35 -0.65 3.61
C ARG A 177 -16.19 -0.96 2.36
N ARG A 178 -17.45 -1.36 2.60
CA ARG A 178 -18.50 -1.56 1.58
C ARG A 178 -19.53 -0.44 1.63
N GLU A 179 -20.24 -0.24 0.53
CA GLU A 179 -21.45 0.57 0.55
C GLU A 179 -22.56 -0.15 1.32
N ARG A 180 -23.35 0.60 2.10
CA ARG A 180 -24.48 0.02 2.85
C ARG A 180 -25.57 -0.40 1.87
N GLY A 181 -25.92 -1.69 1.86
CA GLY A 181 -27.04 -2.22 1.07
C GLY A 181 -26.70 -2.71 -0.34
N ASP A 182 -25.45 -2.55 -0.82
CA ASP A 182 -24.99 -3.15 -2.09
C ASP A 182 -23.67 -3.89 -1.87
N GLN A 183 -23.71 -5.23 -2.01
CA GLN A 183 -22.53 -6.08 -1.78
C GLN A 183 -21.48 -5.98 -2.89
N ASN A 184 -21.84 -5.39 -4.03
CA ASN A 184 -20.99 -5.25 -5.21
C ASN A 184 -20.42 -3.85 -5.37
N LYS A 185 -20.81 -2.91 -4.49
CA LYS A 185 -20.30 -1.54 -4.50
C LYS A 185 -19.62 -1.20 -3.21
N SER A 186 -18.63 -0.32 -3.34
CA SER A 186 -17.91 0.21 -2.21
C SER A 186 -18.04 1.72 -2.16
N GLN A 187 -18.43 2.24 -1.01
CA GLN A 187 -18.45 3.67 -0.76
C GLN A 187 -17.04 4.14 -0.43
N ARG A 188 -16.39 4.86 -1.35
CA ARG A 188 -15.14 5.57 -1.06
C ARG A 188 -15.44 6.75 -0.15
N LEU A 189 -15.24 6.56 1.15
CA LEU A 189 -15.44 7.63 2.14
C LEU A 189 -14.33 8.68 2.08
N ARG A 190 -13.10 8.26 1.78
CA ARG A 190 -11.93 9.11 1.56
C ARG A 190 -10.92 8.36 0.68
N LYS A 191 -10.05 9.09 -0.04
CA LYS A 191 -9.06 8.52 -0.97
C LYS A 191 -7.98 7.67 -0.28
N ASP A 192 -7.59 8.04 0.93
CA ASP A 192 -6.68 7.31 1.81
C ASP A 192 -7.25 5.97 2.34
N GLY A 193 -8.54 5.70 2.11
CA GLY A 193 -9.17 4.43 2.44
C GLY A 193 -8.84 3.28 1.48
N ASP A 194 -8.30 3.58 0.29
CA ASP A 194 -7.90 2.59 -0.70
C ASP A 194 -6.58 1.91 -0.31
N THR A 195 -6.44 0.61 -0.58
CA THR A 195 -5.16 -0.11 -0.43
C THR A 195 -4.15 0.47 -1.42
N PRO A 196 -2.97 0.95 -0.98
CA PRO A 196 -1.98 1.53 -1.90
C PRO A 196 -1.62 0.56 -3.04
N GLN A 197 -1.22 1.07 -4.19
CA GLN A 197 -0.55 0.22 -5.18
C GLN A 197 0.82 -0.22 -4.66
N GLY A 198 1.28 -1.37 -5.11
CA GLY A 198 2.61 -1.87 -4.77
C GLY A 198 2.66 -3.37 -4.56
N ILE A 199 3.77 -3.82 -3.99
CA ILE A 199 4.08 -5.24 -3.76
C ILE A 199 4.25 -5.47 -2.26
N TYR A 200 3.50 -6.43 -1.75
CA TYR A 200 3.41 -6.79 -0.35
C TYR A 200 3.91 -8.22 -0.14
N HIS A 201 4.59 -8.47 0.97
CA HIS A 201 4.82 -9.83 1.43
C HIS A 201 3.55 -10.39 2.10
N LEU A 202 3.23 -11.66 1.83
CA LEU A 202 2.31 -12.37 2.71
C LEU A 202 3.07 -12.70 3.99
N TRP A 203 2.60 -12.20 5.14
CA TRP A 203 3.37 -12.30 6.38
C TRP A 203 2.90 -13.44 7.29
N GLY A 204 1.59 -13.64 7.40
CA GLY A 204 1.04 -14.71 8.22
C GLY A 204 -0.47 -14.68 8.28
N THR A 205 -1.07 -15.72 8.86
CA THR A 205 -2.50 -15.75 9.11
C THR A 205 -2.80 -15.40 10.56
N LEU A 206 -3.91 -14.72 10.80
CA LEU A 206 -4.42 -14.40 12.12
C LEU A 206 -5.90 -14.75 12.20
N TYR A 207 -6.28 -15.49 13.23
CA TYR A 207 -7.68 -15.76 13.55
C TYR A 207 -8.08 -14.98 14.79
N THR A 208 -9.28 -14.39 14.77
CA THR A 208 -9.88 -13.75 15.95
C THR A 208 -11.29 -14.29 16.14
N GLN A 209 -11.68 -14.46 17.40
CA GLN A 209 -13.06 -14.80 17.76
C GLN A 209 -13.99 -13.58 17.73
N ASP A 210 -13.43 -12.38 17.54
CA ASP A 210 -14.21 -11.17 17.33
C ASP A 210 -14.87 -11.21 15.96
N PHE A 211 -16.17 -11.50 15.97
CA PHE A 211 -17.04 -11.63 14.80
C PHE A 211 -17.02 -10.39 13.89
N LYS A 212 -16.60 -9.22 14.41
CA LYS A 212 -16.43 -7.98 13.61
C LYS A 212 -15.31 -8.08 12.57
N PHE A 213 -14.43 -9.07 12.68
CA PHE A 213 -13.31 -9.27 11.76
C PHE A 213 -13.40 -10.55 10.93
N GLY A 214 -14.55 -11.21 10.97
CA GLY A 214 -14.80 -12.38 10.15
C GLY A 214 -14.95 -13.69 10.89
N ALA A 215 -15.47 -14.68 10.18
CA ALA A 215 -15.51 -16.08 10.64
C ALA A 215 -14.33 -16.89 10.11
N GLN A 216 -13.54 -16.33 9.19
CA GLN A 216 -12.35 -16.96 8.61
C GLN A 216 -11.07 -16.27 9.10
N PRO A 217 -9.94 -17.01 9.21
CA PRO A 217 -8.64 -16.39 9.43
C PRO A 217 -8.33 -15.34 8.35
N ARG A 218 -7.82 -14.18 8.75
CA ARG A 218 -7.28 -13.17 7.82
C ARG A 218 -5.81 -13.46 7.50
N ILE A 219 -5.31 -12.88 6.40
CA ILE A 219 -3.89 -12.86 6.07
C ILE A 219 -3.37 -11.46 6.35
N ASP A 220 -2.47 -11.30 7.31
CA ASP A 220 -1.71 -10.07 7.49
C ASP A 220 -0.73 -9.96 6.32
N ILE A 221 -0.73 -8.83 5.62
CA ILE A 221 0.26 -8.53 4.59
C ILE A 221 1.26 -7.53 5.17
N ASP A 222 2.53 -7.75 4.87
CA ASP A 222 3.70 -6.96 5.27
C ASP A 222 4.11 -7.04 6.77
N GLY A 223 3.18 -7.24 7.70
CA GLY A 223 3.52 -7.60 9.09
C GLY A 223 4.36 -6.58 9.86
N MET A 224 4.31 -5.30 9.46
CA MET A 224 5.17 -4.19 9.91
C MET A 224 6.63 -4.28 9.44
N GLN A 225 6.89 -4.96 8.32
CA GLN A 225 8.21 -4.96 7.69
C GLN A 225 8.30 -3.83 6.67
N PRO A 226 9.50 -3.32 6.37
CA PRO A 226 9.65 -2.39 5.26
C PRO A 226 9.22 -3.03 3.94
N PRO A 227 8.50 -2.29 3.07
CA PRO A 227 8.14 -2.75 1.74
C PRO A 227 9.38 -3.18 0.95
N LEU A 228 9.22 -4.15 0.05
CA LEU A 228 10.31 -4.65 -0.80
C LEU A 228 11.02 -3.54 -1.56
N ALA A 229 10.26 -2.55 -2.05
CA ALA A 229 10.77 -1.42 -2.80
C ALA A 229 11.33 -0.28 -1.91
N PHE A 230 11.37 -0.44 -0.58
CA PHE A 230 11.64 0.68 0.32
C PHE A 230 13.10 1.15 0.33
N LYS A 231 14.07 0.23 0.37
CA LYS A 231 15.53 0.57 0.40
C LYS A 231 16.33 0.02 -0.77
N HIS A 232 15.91 -1.10 -1.36
CA HIS A 232 16.64 -1.78 -2.43
C HIS A 232 15.68 -2.25 -3.52
N VAL A 233 15.21 -1.31 -4.34
CA VAL A 233 14.27 -1.60 -5.44
C VAL A 233 14.86 -2.63 -6.42
N HIS A 234 16.20 -2.64 -6.57
CA HIS A 234 16.92 -3.65 -7.36
C HIS A 234 17.29 -4.92 -6.56
N SER A 235 16.36 -5.42 -5.74
CA SER A 235 16.56 -6.71 -5.05
C SER A 235 16.26 -7.88 -6.00
N ALA A 236 16.96 -9.01 -5.80
CA ALA A 236 16.69 -10.24 -6.55
C ALA A 236 15.23 -10.71 -6.37
N ASN A 237 14.59 -10.42 -5.24
CA ASN A 237 13.19 -10.73 -5.00
C ASN A 237 12.25 -9.90 -5.90
N LEU A 238 12.50 -8.59 -6.06
CA LEU A 238 11.66 -7.75 -6.92
C LEU A 238 11.80 -8.09 -8.41
N LEU A 239 13.02 -8.35 -8.87
CA LEU A 239 13.28 -8.72 -10.28
C LEU A 239 12.62 -10.04 -10.70
N ARG A 240 12.24 -10.89 -9.74
CA ARG A 240 11.49 -12.13 -9.98
C ARG A 240 9.99 -11.89 -10.15
N ILE A 241 9.47 -10.78 -9.65
CA ILE A 241 8.03 -10.47 -9.60
C ILE A 241 7.65 -9.48 -10.70
N ILE A 242 8.49 -8.47 -10.94
CA ILE A 242 8.23 -7.36 -11.87
C ILE A 242 9.46 -7.02 -12.74
N PRO A 243 9.23 -6.46 -13.94
CA PRO A 243 10.31 -6.00 -14.80
C PRO A 243 11.01 -4.78 -14.22
N LYS A 244 12.28 -4.60 -14.59
CA LYS A 244 13.15 -3.54 -14.05
C LYS A 244 12.65 -2.14 -14.43
N GLU A 245 11.98 -2.02 -15.56
CA GLU A 245 11.35 -0.81 -16.07
C GLU A 245 10.30 -0.26 -15.09
N ALA A 246 9.62 -1.12 -14.32
CA ALA A 246 8.65 -0.70 -13.31
C ALA A 246 9.29 0.00 -12.10
N PHE A 247 10.62 -0.07 -11.93
CA PHE A 247 11.30 0.51 -10.75
C PHE A 247 11.26 2.04 -10.71
N ILE A 248 11.02 2.66 -11.86
CA ILE A 248 10.87 4.12 -11.97
C ILE A 248 9.41 4.58 -11.95
N ASP A 249 8.45 3.65 -11.86
CA ASP A 249 7.03 3.99 -11.86
C ASP A 249 6.50 4.22 -10.45
N TYR A 250 5.70 5.29 -10.30
CA TYR A 250 5.12 5.69 -9.02
C TYR A 250 4.31 4.58 -8.33
N TRP A 251 3.60 3.74 -9.09
CA TRP A 251 2.73 2.70 -8.52
C TRP A 251 3.49 1.74 -7.60
N LEU A 252 4.76 1.43 -7.91
CA LEU A 252 5.60 0.56 -7.10
C LEU A 252 5.96 1.20 -5.75
N HIS A 253 6.05 2.52 -5.73
CA HIS A 253 6.45 3.34 -4.60
C HIS A 253 5.27 3.83 -3.76
N GLU A 254 4.04 3.67 -4.24
CA GLU A 254 2.84 4.16 -3.54
C GLU A 254 2.68 3.50 -2.16
N PHE A 255 2.89 2.17 -2.07
CA PHE A 255 2.92 1.50 -0.77
C PHE A 255 4.11 1.92 0.09
N SER A 256 5.30 2.07 -0.50
CA SER A 256 6.49 2.57 0.23
C SER A 256 6.25 3.95 0.85
N LEU A 257 5.59 4.85 0.13
CA LEU A 257 5.19 6.16 0.62
C LEU A 257 4.16 6.05 1.74
N ALA A 258 3.11 5.24 1.55
CA ALA A 258 2.11 5.02 2.58
C ALA A 258 2.73 4.42 3.86
N PHE A 259 3.64 3.47 3.71
CA PHE A 259 4.40 2.88 4.81
C PHE A 259 5.27 3.92 5.51
N ALA A 260 6.00 4.76 4.77
CA ALA A 260 6.78 5.87 5.35
C ALA A 260 5.91 6.83 6.18
N LEU A 261 4.63 6.96 5.85
CA LEU A 261 3.65 7.77 6.58
C LEU A 261 2.95 7.00 7.73
N GLY A 262 3.33 5.75 7.99
CA GLY A 262 2.78 4.96 9.09
C GLY A 262 1.60 4.04 8.72
N ARG A 263 1.40 3.69 7.44
CA ARG A 263 0.43 2.66 7.01
C ARG A 263 1.10 1.30 6.81
N TYR A 264 0.88 0.38 7.74
CA TYR A 264 1.63 -0.88 7.82
C TYR A 264 0.84 -2.08 8.40
N LEU A 265 -0.47 -1.92 8.68
CA LEU A 265 -1.34 -2.96 9.24
C LEU A 265 -2.39 -3.41 8.23
N LEU A 266 -1.95 -3.62 7.00
CA LEU A 266 -2.79 -4.03 5.88
C LEU A 266 -3.03 -5.55 5.94
N ARG A 267 -4.15 -6.00 5.37
CA ARG A 267 -4.60 -7.40 5.46
C ARG A 267 -5.49 -7.79 4.30
N ILE A 268 -5.51 -9.08 3.99
CA ILE A 268 -6.55 -9.73 3.19
C ILE A 268 -7.52 -10.40 4.16
N HIS A 269 -8.81 -10.06 4.09
CA HIS A 269 -9.79 -10.55 5.06
C HIS A 269 -11.17 -10.78 4.45
N ASP A 270 -11.98 -11.57 5.17
CA ASP A 270 -13.38 -11.76 4.85
C ASP A 270 -14.21 -10.50 5.20
N ASN A 271 -15.44 -10.47 4.70
CA ASN A 271 -16.46 -9.50 5.10
C ASN A 271 -17.66 -10.22 5.70
N SER A 272 -17.46 -11.19 6.58
CA SER A 272 -18.61 -11.81 7.26
C SER A 272 -19.31 -10.85 8.24
N VAL A 273 -18.94 -9.57 8.24
CA VAL A 273 -19.71 -8.47 8.80
C VAL A 273 -20.89 -8.18 7.87
N ASP A 274 -22.11 -8.30 8.41
CA ASP A 274 -23.36 -7.97 7.76
C ASP A 274 -23.30 -6.56 7.11
N PRO A 275 -23.60 -6.40 5.80
CA PRO A 275 -23.58 -5.12 5.10
C PRO A 275 -24.56 -4.07 5.68
N GLN A 276 -25.48 -4.47 6.56
CA GLN A 276 -26.34 -3.56 7.33
C GLN A 276 -25.70 -3.04 8.61
N PHE A 277 -24.68 -3.70 9.13
CA PHE A 277 -23.86 -3.18 10.23
C PHE A 277 -22.76 -2.32 9.62
N PRO A 278 -22.83 -0.97 9.72
CA PRO A 278 -21.65 -0.16 9.45
C PRO A 278 -20.54 -0.66 10.38
N ASP A 279 -19.29 -0.62 9.93
CA ASP A 279 -18.11 -0.75 10.78
C ASP A 279 -18.43 -0.12 12.15
N THR A 280 -18.75 -0.92 13.17
CA THR A 280 -18.97 -0.41 14.54
C THR A 280 -17.64 0.04 15.16
N TYR A 281 -16.60 0.19 14.33
CA TYR A 281 -15.30 0.72 14.66
C TYR A 281 -14.96 1.94 13.79
N THR A 282 -15.84 2.92 13.77
CA THR A 282 -15.36 4.28 14.05
C THR A 282 -15.25 4.37 15.56
N THR A 283 -14.04 4.39 16.13
CA THR A 283 -13.89 4.91 17.50
C THR A 283 -14.58 6.28 17.50
N PRO A 284 -15.61 6.50 18.35
CA PRO A 284 -16.48 7.67 18.26
C PRO A 284 -15.79 9.04 18.45
N GLN A 285 -14.46 9.09 18.60
CA GLN A 285 -13.68 10.30 18.86
C GLN A 285 -12.48 10.54 17.95
N THR A 286 -12.18 9.69 16.97
CA THR A 286 -10.95 9.89 16.17
C THR A 286 -11.22 10.68 14.89
N GLN A 287 -11.00 11.99 14.95
CA GLN A 287 -10.70 12.84 13.78
C GLN A 287 -9.34 12.48 13.15
N GLN A 288 -9.01 11.19 13.08
CA GLN A 288 -7.71 10.71 12.60
C GLN A 288 -7.56 11.06 11.12
N ILE A 289 -6.43 11.69 10.80
CA ILE A 289 -6.08 12.13 9.45
C ILE A 289 -5.51 10.97 8.64
N PHE A 290 -4.76 10.09 9.31
CA PHE A 290 -4.15 8.90 8.74
C PHE A 290 -4.39 7.71 9.68
N ARG A 291 -4.61 6.49 9.17
CA ARG A 291 -4.78 5.30 10.02
C ARG A 291 -3.87 4.17 9.55
N ALA A 292 -3.18 3.52 10.47
CA ALA A 292 -2.22 2.46 10.13
C ALA A 292 -2.83 1.26 9.37
N SER A 293 -4.15 1.04 9.48
CA SER A 293 -4.91 -0.05 8.83
C SER A 293 -5.93 0.42 7.78
N ALA A 294 -5.93 1.71 7.40
CA ALA A 294 -6.69 2.14 6.24
C ALA A 294 -6.14 1.45 4.99
N GLY A 295 -7.01 0.97 4.10
CA GLY A 295 -6.67 0.06 3.00
C GLY A 295 -6.58 -1.40 3.46
N CYS A 296 -7.30 -2.30 2.81
CA CYS A 296 -7.27 -3.76 2.99
C CYS A 296 -7.76 -4.43 1.70
N ILE A 297 -7.49 -5.72 1.49
CA ILE A 297 -8.17 -6.51 0.46
C ILE A 297 -9.31 -7.29 1.10
N ASN A 298 -10.54 -6.94 0.73
CA ASN A 298 -11.74 -7.55 1.26
C ASN A 298 -12.32 -8.54 0.24
N THR A 299 -12.35 -9.82 0.62
CA THR A 299 -12.76 -10.94 -0.25
C THR A 299 -14.26 -11.24 -0.19
N GLY A 300 -15.05 -10.45 0.54
CA GLY A 300 -16.43 -10.79 0.84
C GLY A 300 -16.56 -12.10 1.60
N ASN A 301 -17.41 -13.00 1.12
CA ASN A 301 -17.58 -14.34 1.68
C ASN A 301 -16.58 -15.38 1.13
N GLN A 302 -15.63 -14.97 0.28
CA GLN A 302 -14.75 -15.91 -0.43
C GLN A 302 -13.40 -16.18 0.25
N MET A 303 -13.16 -15.63 1.45
CA MET A 303 -11.87 -15.81 2.15
C MET A 303 -11.52 -17.28 2.37
N LYS A 304 -12.51 -18.11 2.71
CA LYS A 304 -12.32 -19.57 2.88
C LYS A 304 -11.77 -20.22 1.60
N LYS A 305 -12.27 -19.81 0.43
CA LYS A 305 -11.82 -20.31 -0.86
C LYS A 305 -10.37 -19.90 -1.12
N LEU A 306 -10.02 -18.64 -0.87
CA LEU A 306 -8.64 -18.16 -1.00
C LEU A 306 -7.69 -18.95 -0.08
N LEU A 307 -8.04 -19.11 1.20
CA LEU A 307 -7.25 -19.88 2.16
C LEU A 307 -7.05 -21.34 1.72
N GLN A 308 -8.08 -21.99 1.15
CA GLN A 308 -7.97 -23.35 0.63
C GLN A 308 -7.03 -23.45 -0.57
N ILE A 309 -7.07 -22.47 -1.48
CA ILE A 309 -6.16 -22.40 -2.62
C ILE A 309 -4.72 -22.24 -2.14
N LEU A 310 -4.47 -21.27 -1.26
CA LEU A 310 -3.13 -21.05 -0.69
C LEU A 310 -2.63 -22.24 0.13
N GLN A 311 -3.54 -22.97 0.78
CA GLN A 311 -3.19 -24.22 1.45
C GLN A 311 -2.79 -25.32 0.45
N SER A 312 -3.44 -25.41 -0.70
CA SER A 312 -3.07 -26.39 -1.74
C SER A 312 -1.72 -26.10 -2.40
N PHE A 313 -1.22 -24.87 -2.24
CA PHE A 313 0.11 -24.44 -2.70
C PHE A 313 1.18 -24.49 -1.60
N ASP A 314 0.84 -25.04 -0.43
CA ASP A 314 1.69 -25.07 0.75
C ASP A 314 2.15 -23.67 1.23
N VAL A 315 1.46 -22.60 0.84
CA VAL A 315 1.73 -21.22 1.30
C VAL A 315 1.31 -21.07 2.75
N VAL A 316 0.10 -21.55 3.08
CA VAL A 316 -0.44 -21.61 4.44
C VAL A 316 -0.72 -23.06 4.84
N SER A 317 -0.45 -23.42 6.08
CA SER A 317 -0.70 -24.75 6.63
C SER A 317 -2.20 -24.95 6.96
N LYS A 318 -2.61 -26.22 7.07
CA LYS A 318 -3.95 -26.57 7.56
C LYS A 318 -4.26 -25.96 8.94
N LYS A 319 -3.27 -25.90 9.83
CA LYS A 319 -3.42 -25.27 11.16
C LYS A 319 -3.77 -23.78 11.05
N GLN A 320 -3.18 -23.08 10.08
CA GLN A 320 -3.43 -21.67 9.81
C GLN A 320 -4.83 -21.40 9.25
N THR A 321 -5.40 -22.35 8.51
CA THR A 321 -6.73 -22.22 7.89
C THR A 321 -7.86 -22.77 8.75
N SER A 322 -7.58 -23.69 9.67
CA SER A 322 -8.61 -24.41 10.45
C SER A 322 -8.66 -24.06 11.94
N THR A 323 -7.80 -23.18 12.45
CA THR A 323 -7.83 -22.81 13.87
C THR A 323 -9.07 -21.99 14.20
N LYS A 324 -9.79 -22.39 15.26
CA LYS A 324 -10.89 -21.64 15.88
C LYS A 324 -10.49 -21.02 17.23
N ASN A 325 -9.28 -21.31 17.69
CA ASN A 325 -8.76 -20.84 18.95
C ASN A 325 -8.00 -19.53 18.70
N PHE A 326 -8.32 -18.49 19.48
CA PHE A 326 -7.60 -17.22 19.48
C PHE A 326 -6.17 -17.48 19.96
N TYR A 327 -5.17 -17.42 19.08
CA TYR A 327 -3.77 -17.25 19.48
C TYR A 327 -2.90 -16.91 18.29
N GLY A 328 -2.21 -15.77 18.39
CA GLY A 328 -0.92 -15.50 17.76
C GLY A 328 -0.88 -15.44 16.24
N ARG A 329 0.02 -14.62 15.73
CA ARG A 329 0.42 -14.70 14.33
C ARG A 329 1.08 -16.06 14.08
N LEU A 330 0.62 -16.76 13.05
CA LEU A 330 1.22 -18.01 12.61
C LEU A 330 2.00 -17.75 11.32
N ASP A 331 3.32 -17.86 11.39
CA ASP A 331 4.23 -17.76 10.25
C ASP A 331 4.40 -19.15 9.61
N SER A 332 4.65 -19.19 8.29
CA SER A 332 4.94 -20.40 7.51
C SER A 332 6.27 -20.21 6.77
N PRO A 333 7.16 -21.21 6.71
CA PRO A 333 8.45 -21.10 6.00
C PRO A 333 8.30 -20.71 4.53
N ASN A 334 7.19 -21.10 3.88
CA ASN A 334 6.94 -20.85 2.46
C ASN A 334 6.41 -19.44 2.17
N LEU A 335 6.07 -18.65 3.20
CA LEU A 335 5.59 -17.28 3.04
C LEU A 335 6.63 -16.34 2.44
N GLN A 336 7.93 -16.66 2.58
CA GLN A 336 9.01 -15.82 2.05
C GLN A 336 8.98 -15.68 0.51
N ASN A 337 8.39 -16.63 -0.20
CA ASN A 337 8.20 -16.59 -1.66
C ASN A 337 6.75 -16.26 -2.06
N SER A 338 5.97 -15.65 -1.15
CA SER A 338 4.56 -15.36 -1.40
C SER A 338 4.28 -13.87 -1.33
N PHE A 339 3.66 -13.34 -2.38
CA PHE A 339 3.49 -11.91 -2.59
C PHE A 339 2.05 -11.57 -2.95
N LEU A 340 1.62 -10.36 -2.58
CA LEU A 340 0.44 -9.70 -3.11
C LEU A 340 0.90 -8.50 -3.95
N VAL A 341 0.42 -8.40 -5.18
CA VAL A 341 0.64 -7.25 -6.07
C VAL A 341 -0.69 -6.55 -6.23
N VAL A 342 -0.77 -5.28 -5.81
CA VAL A 342 -1.95 -4.43 -6.02
C VAL A 342 -1.61 -3.38 -7.08
N ILE A 343 -2.39 -3.35 -8.15
CA ILE A 343 -2.15 -2.45 -9.28
C ILE A 343 -3.46 -2.01 -9.92
N ASP A 344 -3.50 -0.78 -10.39
CA ASP A 344 -4.60 -0.24 -11.19
C ASP A 344 -4.41 -0.55 -12.67
N GLN A 345 -5.51 -0.78 -13.39
CA GLN A 345 -5.51 -0.93 -14.84
C GLN A 345 -5.09 0.39 -15.49
N SER A 346 -4.05 0.34 -16.32
CA SER A 346 -3.53 1.48 -17.08
C SER A 346 -3.89 1.45 -18.56
#